data_AF-A0A1W9JPA2-F1
#
_entry.id   AF-A0A1W9JPA2-F1
#
_cell.length_a   1.000
_cell.length_b   1.000
_cell.length_c   1.000
_cell.angle_alpha   90.00
_cell.angle_beta   90.00
_cell.angle_gamma   90.00
#
_symmetry.space_group_name_H-M   'P 1'
#
loop_
_entity.id
_entity.type
_entity.pdbx_description
1 polymer ?
#
loop_
_entity_poly.entity_id
_entity_poly.type
_entity_poly.pdbx_seq_one_letter_code
_entity_poly.pdbx_strand_id
1 'polypeptide(L)'
;MKMHIFAASLLMPLILISPSVSAEEQSQAEESNSPTWQQLDPAWTGVSDKIVDFVGEDKQKLLANLAYSAVASDLCQDLKLDKNKFQKAFDGGFADKNQTTMTASELATYGQKISMYFGVYVGLLTADGMMERDNFCDAAYQAKANGEAGFWFSNGTSHPTAK
;
A
#
# COMPACT_ATOMS: atom_id res chain seq x y z
N MET A 1 66.19 -56.42 -11.25
CA MET A 1 65.97 -57.46 -10.22
C MET A 1 64.49 -57.79 -10.22
N LYS A 2 64.15 -59.06 -10.47
CA LYS A 2 62.79 -59.61 -10.58
C LYS A 2 62.03 -59.47 -9.26
N MET A 3 60.73 -59.17 -9.32
CA MET A 3 59.70 -60.12 -8.85
C MET A 3 58.32 -59.74 -9.40
N HIS A 4 57.73 -60.70 -10.11
CA HIS A 4 56.32 -60.80 -10.46
C HIS A 4 55.47 -61.06 -9.21
N ILE A 5 54.17 -60.75 -9.24
CA ILE A 5 53.06 -61.68 -8.91
C ILE A 5 51.70 -61.06 -9.33
N PHE A 6 50.94 -61.89 -10.04
CA PHE A 6 49.49 -62.01 -10.33
C PHE A 6 48.55 -61.52 -9.19
N ALA A 7 47.26 -61.23 -9.32
CA ALA A 7 46.24 -61.16 -10.39
C ALA A 7 44.91 -60.81 -9.69
N ALA A 8 43.82 -60.83 -10.47
CA ALA A 8 42.42 -61.02 -10.09
C ALA A 8 41.59 -59.74 -9.90
N SER A 9 40.86 -59.44 -10.97
CA SER A 9 39.60 -58.71 -10.96
C SER A 9 38.66 -59.22 -9.88
N LEU A 10 38.10 -58.29 -9.10
CA LEU A 10 36.79 -58.44 -8.49
C LEU A 10 36.02 -57.15 -8.78
N LEU A 11 35.05 -57.28 -9.69
CA LEU A 11 33.93 -56.36 -9.83
C LEU A 11 33.17 -56.32 -8.50
N MET A 12 33.14 -55.16 -7.85
CA MET A 12 32.20 -54.87 -6.77
C MET A 12 31.53 -53.52 -7.05
N PRO A 13 30.20 -53.43 -6.88
CA PRO A 13 29.42 -52.26 -7.28
C PRO A 13 29.73 -51.06 -6.39
N LEU A 14 29.95 -49.91 -7.02
CA LEU A 14 29.82 -48.60 -6.37
C LEU A 14 28.39 -48.48 -5.82
N ILE A 15 28.23 -48.61 -4.51
CA ILE A 15 27.10 -48.00 -3.81
C ILE A 15 27.63 -46.69 -3.24
N LEU A 16 27.56 -45.63 -4.05
CA LEU A 16 27.59 -44.26 -3.57
C LEU A 16 26.32 -44.06 -2.76
N ILE A 17 26.41 -44.21 -1.44
CA ILE A 17 25.41 -43.63 -0.55
C ILE A 17 25.68 -42.13 -0.59
N SER A 18 25.02 -41.43 -1.51
CA SER A 18 24.87 -39.99 -1.41
C SER A 18 24.17 -39.72 -0.07
N PRO A 19 24.76 -38.97 0.87
CA PRO A 19 23.91 -38.18 1.74
C PRO A 19 23.22 -37.20 0.80
N SER A 20 21.97 -37.47 0.47
CA SER A 20 21.04 -36.41 0.13
C SER A 20 20.92 -35.55 1.39
N VAL A 21 21.94 -34.72 1.65
CA VAL A 21 21.72 -33.41 2.22
C VAL A 21 20.85 -32.73 1.17
N SER A 22 19.54 -32.91 1.33
CA SER A 22 18.62 -31.83 1.04
C SER A 22 19.10 -30.69 1.92
N ALA A 23 20.04 -29.92 1.40
CA ALA A 23 20.00 -28.49 1.63
C ALA A 23 18.68 -28.07 1.01
N GLU A 24 17.60 -28.22 1.78
CA GLU A 24 16.54 -27.24 1.75
C GLU A 24 17.23 -25.93 2.11
N GLU A 25 17.83 -25.33 1.09
CA GLU A 25 18.03 -23.90 1.00
C GLU A 25 16.61 -23.34 0.94
N GLN A 26 15.95 -23.37 2.11
CA GLN A 26 14.94 -22.42 2.47
C GLN A 26 15.66 -21.08 2.42
N SER A 27 15.78 -20.54 1.20
CA SER A 27 15.52 -19.13 0.98
C SER A 27 14.08 -18.92 1.44
N GLN A 28 13.87 -18.96 2.76
CA GLN A 28 12.95 -18.07 3.41
C GLN A 28 13.30 -16.73 2.80
N ALA A 29 12.41 -16.27 1.90
CA ALA A 29 12.18 -14.87 1.80
C ALA A 29 12.22 -14.36 3.25
N GLU A 30 13.23 -13.56 3.57
CA GLU A 30 13.04 -12.59 4.63
C GLU A 30 11.90 -11.72 4.12
N GLU A 31 10.69 -12.21 4.35
CA GLU A 31 9.49 -11.41 4.44
C GLU A 31 9.89 -10.37 5.47
N SER A 32 10.28 -9.21 4.95
CA SER A 32 10.52 -7.99 5.69
C SER A 32 9.22 -7.72 6.43
N ASN A 33 9.10 -8.36 7.59
CA ASN A 33 8.09 -8.10 8.60
C ASN A 33 8.50 -6.75 9.19
N SER A 34 8.35 -5.69 8.41
CA SER A 34 8.51 -4.34 8.90
C SER A 34 7.31 -4.05 9.79
N PRO A 35 7.47 -4.03 11.13
CA PRO A 35 6.36 -4.05 12.09
C PRO A 35 5.65 -2.70 12.22
N THR A 36 5.94 -1.75 11.34
CA THR A 36 5.67 -0.33 11.56
C THR A 36 4.24 0.06 11.19
N TRP A 37 3.60 -0.66 10.25
CA TRP A 37 2.20 -0.46 9.84
C TRP A 37 1.21 -0.81 10.96
N GLN A 38 1.47 -1.92 11.65
CA GLN A 38 0.68 -2.37 12.80
C GLN A 38 0.69 -1.34 13.95
N GLN A 39 1.68 -0.45 14.01
CA GLN A 39 1.73 0.61 15.01
C GLN A 39 0.71 1.73 14.73
N LEU A 40 0.31 1.91 13.47
CA LEU A 40 -0.68 2.91 13.06
C LEU A 40 -2.11 2.34 13.07
N ASP A 41 -2.32 1.03 13.10
CA ASP A 41 -3.66 0.40 13.09
C ASP A 41 -4.65 0.96 14.13
N PRO A 42 -4.25 1.21 15.40
CA PRO A 42 -5.16 1.82 16.37
C PRO A 42 -5.51 3.28 16.01
N ALA A 43 -4.56 4.02 15.43
CA ALA A 43 -4.78 5.39 14.98
C ALA A 43 -5.72 5.41 13.75
N TRP A 44 -5.52 4.49 12.81
CA TRP A 44 -6.37 4.28 11.65
C TRP A 44 -7.81 3.97 12.04
N THR A 45 -7.99 2.99 12.93
CA THR A 45 -9.32 2.60 13.43
C THR A 45 -9.99 3.77 14.16
N GLY A 46 -9.29 4.39 15.12
CA GLY A 46 -9.86 5.48 15.92
C GLY A 46 -10.18 6.75 15.12
N VAL A 47 -9.46 7.02 14.03
CA VAL A 47 -9.78 8.12 13.10
C VAL A 47 -10.95 7.74 12.20
N SER A 48 -10.96 6.52 11.66
CA SER A 48 -12.02 6.04 10.78
C SER A 48 -13.39 6.09 11.47
N ASP A 49 -13.49 5.54 12.69
CA ASP A 49 -14.74 5.50 13.46
C ASP A 49 -15.29 6.91 13.70
N LYS A 50 -14.44 7.86 14.11
CA LYS A 50 -14.83 9.25 14.34
C LYS A 50 -15.33 9.95 13.08
N ILE A 51 -14.80 9.58 11.91
CA ILE A 51 -15.22 10.16 10.63
C ILE A 51 -16.52 9.50 10.18
N VAL A 52 -16.67 8.19 10.34
CA VAL A 52 -17.95 7.49 10.09
C VAL A 52 -19.07 8.10 10.93
N ASP A 53 -18.85 8.32 12.23
CA ASP A 53 -19.83 8.97 13.11
C ASP A 53 -20.18 10.40 12.67
N PHE A 54 -19.24 11.09 12.01
CA PHE A 54 -19.40 12.48 11.62
C PHE A 54 -20.06 12.66 10.24
N VAL A 55 -19.64 11.90 9.24
CA VAL A 55 -20.08 12.08 7.83
C VAL A 55 -20.70 10.82 7.22
N GLY A 56 -20.70 9.68 7.93
CA GLY A 56 -21.13 8.38 7.41
C GLY A 56 -20.04 7.68 6.58
N GLU A 57 -20.24 6.39 6.35
CA GLU A 57 -19.25 5.53 5.67
C GLU A 57 -18.88 6.01 4.26
N ASP A 58 -19.86 6.40 3.45
CA ASP A 58 -19.61 6.77 2.05
C ASP A 58 -18.72 8.01 1.95
N LYS A 59 -19.00 9.02 2.79
CA LYS A 59 -18.20 10.26 2.85
C LYS A 59 -16.85 10.00 3.51
N GLN A 60 -16.77 9.09 4.49
CA GLN A 60 -15.49 8.66 5.05
C GLN A 60 -14.60 8.01 3.99
N LYS A 61 -15.13 7.06 3.20
CA LYS A 61 -14.42 6.41 2.09
C LYS A 61 -13.97 7.44 1.04
N LEU A 62 -14.83 8.41 0.71
CA LEU A 62 -14.46 9.50 -0.18
C LEU A 62 -13.28 10.32 0.38
N LEU A 63 -13.33 10.70 1.66
CA LEU A 63 -12.27 11.47 2.31
C LEU A 63 -10.94 10.72 2.34
N ALA A 64 -10.98 9.42 2.64
CA ALA A 64 -9.82 8.54 2.62
C ALA A 64 -9.23 8.42 1.20
N ASN A 65 -10.08 8.21 0.18
CA ASN A 65 -9.63 8.13 -1.21
C ASN A 65 -9.03 9.44 -1.72
N LEU A 66 -9.60 10.58 -1.35
CA LEU A 66 -9.03 11.90 -1.66
C LEU A 66 -7.64 12.02 -1.03
N ALA A 67 -7.51 11.73 0.26
CA ALA A 67 -6.23 11.81 0.96
C ALA A 67 -5.19 10.85 0.37
N TYR A 68 -5.58 9.61 0.06
CA TYR A 68 -4.73 8.60 -0.59
C TYR A 68 -4.22 9.09 -1.94
N SER A 69 -5.11 9.63 -2.78
CA SER A 69 -4.71 10.17 -4.07
C SER A 69 -3.78 11.38 -3.97
N ALA A 70 -3.99 12.25 -2.98
CA ALA A 70 -3.10 13.38 -2.72
C ALA A 70 -1.69 12.88 -2.34
N VAL A 71 -1.59 12.03 -1.31
CA VAL A 71 -0.29 11.53 -0.82
C VAL A 71 0.43 10.69 -1.88
N ALA A 72 -0.25 9.81 -2.59
CA ALA A 72 0.38 9.03 -3.64
C ALA A 72 0.86 9.89 -4.81
N SER A 73 0.21 11.02 -5.10
CA SER A 73 0.70 11.95 -6.12
C SER A 73 1.99 12.68 -5.71
N ASP A 74 2.20 12.82 -4.40
CA ASP A 74 3.39 13.47 -3.83
C ASP A 74 4.54 12.47 -3.67
N LEU A 75 4.26 11.23 -3.27
CA LEU A 75 5.28 10.21 -2.99
C LEU A 75 5.67 9.33 -4.19
N CYS A 76 4.72 9.03 -5.08
CA CYS A 76 4.93 8.05 -6.14
C CYS A 76 5.17 8.71 -7.49
N GLN A 77 6.11 8.14 -8.25
CA GLN A 77 6.43 8.65 -9.58
C GLN A 77 5.21 8.51 -10.52
N ASP A 78 4.98 9.48 -11.40
CA ASP A 78 3.97 9.42 -12.48
C ASP A 78 2.50 9.29 -12.06
N LEU A 79 2.20 9.25 -10.76
CA LEU A 79 0.86 9.51 -10.24
C LEU A 79 0.65 11.02 -10.18
N LYS A 80 -0.11 11.54 -11.16
CA LYS A 80 -0.45 12.96 -11.22
C LYS A 80 -1.91 13.14 -10.87
N LEU A 81 -2.16 13.92 -9.83
CA LEU A 81 -3.50 14.29 -9.40
C LEU A 81 -4.22 15.07 -10.50
N ASP A 82 -5.42 14.61 -10.86
CA ASP A 82 -6.39 15.40 -11.61
C ASP A 82 -7.02 16.41 -10.65
N LYS A 83 -6.37 17.58 -10.53
CA LYS A 83 -6.75 18.64 -9.59
C LYS A 83 -8.21 19.07 -9.75
N ASN A 84 -8.76 19.02 -10.96
CA ASN A 84 -10.15 19.41 -11.22
C ASN A 84 -11.13 18.36 -10.68
N LYS A 85 -10.88 17.08 -10.93
CA LYS A 85 -11.70 15.99 -10.36
C LYS A 85 -11.60 15.97 -8.84
N PHE A 86 -10.38 16.11 -8.33
CA PHE A 86 -10.12 16.16 -6.89
C PHE A 86 -10.90 17.30 -6.24
N GLN A 87 -10.73 18.54 -6.73
CA GLN A 87 -11.37 19.71 -6.13
C GLN A 87 -12.90 19.61 -6.22
N LYS A 88 -13.45 19.17 -7.35
CA LYS A 88 -14.89 18.95 -7.50
C LYS A 88 -15.43 17.93 -6.48
N ALA A 89 -14.70 16.85 -6.25
CA ALA A 89 -15.08 15.83 -5.29
C ALA A 89 -14.94 16.31 -3.84
N PHE A 90 -13.91 17.09 -3.52
CA PHE A 90 -13.73 17.69 -2.20
C PHE A 90 -14.80 18.75 -1.90
N ASP A 91 -15.06 19.67 -2.83
CA ASP A 91 -16.03 20.75 -2.62
C ASP A 91 -17.48 20.25 -2.63
N GLY A 92 -17.80 19.26 -3.48
CA GLY A 92 -19.16 18.78 -3.67
C GLY A 92 -19.51 17.49 -2.91
N GLY A 93 -18.53 16.64 -2.62
CA GLY A 93 -18.77 15.29 -2.10
C GLY A 93 -19.19 15.24 -0.64
N PHE A 94 -19.01 16.34 0.09
CA PHE A 94 -19.43 16.46 1.48
C PHE A 94 -20.68 17.31 1.67
N ALA A 95 -21.34 17.73 0.59
CA ALA A 95 -22.65 18.37 0.69
C ALA A 95 -23.58 17.47 1.52
N ASP A 96 -24.17 18.02 2.59
CA ASP A 96 -25.14 17.33 3.42
C ASP A 96 -26.55 17.76 3.05
N LYS A 97 -27.52 16.84 3.14
CA LYS A 97 -28.93 17.17 2.92
C LYS A 97 -29.40 18.26 3.88
N ASN A 98 -28.79 18.32 5.07
CA ASN A 98 -29.12 19.28 6.11
C ASN A 98 -28.29 20.58 6.04
N GLN A 99 -27.35 20.73 5.10
CA GLN A 99 -26.56 21.96 4.98
C GLN A 99 -27.42 23.19 4.69
N THR A 100 -28.54 23.01 3.98
CA THR A 100 -29.49 24.10 3.69
C THR A 100 -30.20 24.63 4.94
N THR A 101 -30.20 23.85 6.03
CA THR A 101 -30.77 24.23 7.33
C THR A 101 -29.71 24.69 8.34
N MET A 102 -28.42 24.55 8.02
CA MET A 102 -27.33 25.02 8.87
C MET A 102 -27.21 26.55 8.79
N THR A 103 -26.91 27.16 9.92
CA THR A 103 -26.40 28.54 9.96
C THR A 103 -25.03 28.61 9.27
N ALA A 104 -24.61 29.81 8.88
CA ALA A 104 -23.28 30.03 8.30
C ALA A 104 -22.14 29.55 9.22
N SER A 105 -22.32 29.69 10.55
CA SER A 105 -21.32 29.24 11.54
C SER A 105 -21.22 27.72 11.62
N GLU A 106 -22.35 27.02 11.56
CA GLU A 106 -22.38 25.55 11.54
C GLU A 106 -21.76 25.00 10.26
N LEU A 107 -22.08 25.61 9.11
CA LEU A 107 -21.49 25.23 7.83
C LEU A 107 -19.97 25.44 7.82
N ALA A 108 -19.49 26.56 8.36
CA ALA A 108 -18.05 26.81 8.50
C ALA A 108 -17.37 25.78 9.41
N THR A 109 -17.99 25.45 10.55
CA THR A 109 -17.48 24.42 11.48
C THR A 109 -17.45 23.04 10.82
N TYR A 110 -18.48 22.69 10.05
CA TYR A 110 -18.54 21.45 9.29
C TYR A 110 -17.39 21.35 8.28
N GLY A 111 -17.16 22.39 7.48
CA GLY A 111 -16.06 22.45 6.52
C GLY A 111 -14.67 22.40 7.19
N GLN A 112 -14.51 23.08 8.33
CA GLN A 112 -13.27 23.02 9.11
C GLN A 112 -12.99 21.60 9.61
N LYS A 113 -14.01 20.90 10.11
CA LYS A 113 -13.86 19.53 10.62
C LYS A 113 -13.53 18.53 9.51
N ILE A 114 -14.11 18.68 8.32
CA ILE A 114 -13.72 17.89 7.13
C ILE A 114 -12.25 18.14 6.78
N SER A 115 -11.84 19.40 6.71
CA SER A 115 -10.45 19.78 6.37
C SER A 115 -9.45 19.24 7.39
N MET A 116 -9.82 19.27 8.68
CA MET A 116 -9.03 18.67 9.76
C MET A 116 -8.85 17.16 9.56
N TYR A 117 -9.93 16.42 9.33
CA TYR A 117 -9.85 14.97 9.13
C TYR A 117 -9.14 14.58 7.83
N PHE A 118 -9.31 15.37 6.76
CA PHE A 118 -8.49 15.23 5.54
C PHE A 118 -7.00 15.33 5.88
N GLY A 119 -6.61 16.36 6.64
CA GLY A 119 -5.22 16.54 7.07
C GLY A 119 -4.71 15.38 7.94
N VAL A 120 -5.55 14.82 8.82
CA VAL A 120 -5.19 13.64 9.62
C VAL A 120 -4.93 12.43 8.72
N TYR A 121 -5.79 12.16 7.74
CA TYR A 121 -5.53 11.09 6.77
C TYR A 121 -4.27 11.32 5.98
N VAL A 122 -4.04 12.54 5.46
CA VAL A 122 -2.81 12.88 4.74
C VAL A 122 -1.58 12.61 5.61
N GLY A 123 -1.61 12.99 6.89
CA GLY A 123 -0.52 12.75 7.84
C GLY A 123 -0.24 11.27 8.06
N LEU A 124 -1.29 10.47 8.34
CA LEU A 124 -1.16 9.03 8.54
C LEU A 124 -0.65 8.32 7.28
N LEU A 125 -1.23 8.63 6.13
CA LEU A 125 -0.82 8.07 4.83
C LEU A 125 0.60 8.46 4.44
N THR A 126 1.04 9.68 4.78
CA THR A 126 2.41 10.10 4.52
C THR A 126 3.38 9.34 5.41
N ALA A 127 3.05 9.16 6.69
CA ALA A 127 3.87 8.36 7.60
C ALA A 127 3.98 6.92 7.09
N ASP A 128 2.86 6.30 6.75
CA ASP A 128 2.78 5.00 6.07
C ASP A 128 3.66 4.97 4.82
N GLY A 129 3.34 5.79 3.83
CA GLY A 129 4.02 5.80 2.55
C GLY A 129 5.50 6.14 2.62
N MET A 130 6.00 6.75 3.70
CA MET A 130 7.43 6.94 3.91
C MET A 130 8.11 5.74 4.56
N MET A 131 7.39 4.92 5.33
CA MET A 131 7.93 3.71 5.97
C MET A 131 8.10 2.56 4.96
N GLU A 132 7.17 2.38 4.01
CA GLU A 132 7.23 1.36 2.95
C GLU A 132 6.81 1.97 1.62
N ARG A 133 7.63 2.90 1.14
CA ARG A 133 7.31 3.65 -0.07
C ARG A 133 7.03 2.77 -1.27
N ASP A 134 7.81 1.71 -1.47
CA ASP A 134 7.69 0.86 -2.64
C ASP A 134 6.36 0.09 -2.60
N ASN A 135 6.01 -0.53 -1.46
CA ASN A 135 4.71 -1.20 -1.26
C ASN A 135 3.53 -0.24 -1.40
N PHE A 136 3.64 0.97 -0.83
CA PHE A 136 2.61 2.00 -0.93
C PHE A 136 2.37 2.43 -2.38
N CYS A 137 3.45 2.65 -3.13
CA CYS A 137 3.36 3.06 -4.53
C CYS A 137 2.86 1.93 -5.44
N ASP A 138 3.26 0.69 -5.20
CA ASP A 138 2.73 -0.48 -5.90
C ASP A 138 1.22 -0.61 -5.73
N ALA A 139 0.73 -0.46 -4.50
CA ALA A 139 -0.70 -0.42 -4.21
C ALA A 139 -1.39 0.75 -4.95
N ALA A 140 -0.76 1.93 -4.99
CA ALA A 140 -1.35 3.11 -5.65
C ALA A 140 -1.41 2.94 -7.17
N TYR A 141 -0.42 2.31 -7.79
CA TYR A 141 -0.43 1.96 -9.20
C TYR A 141 -1.52 0.93 -9.52
N GLN A 142 -1.70 -0.09 -8.67
CA GLN A 142 -2.77 -1.07 -8.82
C GLN A 142 -4.14 -0.42 -8.68
N ALA A 143 -4.34 0.43 -7.67
CA ALA A 143 -5.58 1.18 -7.48
C ALA A 143 -5.91 2.03 -8.72
N LYS A 144 -4.93 2.79 -9.24
CA LYS A 144 -5.08 3.55 -10.50
C LYS A 144 -5.48 2.65 -11.68
N ALA A 145 -4.86 1.48 -11.82
CA ALA A 145 -5.15 0.54 -12.90
C ALA A 145 -6.56 -0.07 -12.80
N ASN A 146 -7.03 -0.32 -11.57
CA ASN A 146 -8.37 -0.84 -11.29
C ASN A 146 -9.46 0.24 -11.31
N GLY A 147 -9.08 1.53 -11.40
CA GLY A 147 -10.02 2.65 -11.29
C GLY A 147 -10.48 2.94 -9.85
N GLU A 148 -9.80 2.36 -8.86
CA GLU A 148 -10.02 2.54 -7.44
C GLU A 148 -9.20 3.77 -7.00
N ALA A 149 -9.84 4.77 -6.37
CA ALA A 149 -9.28 6.12 -6.13
C ALA A 149 -9.05 6.97 -7.40
N GLY A 150 -10.11 7.16 -8.19
CA GLY A 150 -10.15 7.83 -9.51
C GLY A 150 -9.85 9.34 -9.56
N PHE A 151 -8.96 9.87 -8.72
CA PHE A 151 -8.55 11.27 -8.71
C PHE A 151 -7.21 11.54 -9.41
N TRP A 152 -6.59 10.54 -10.01
CA TRP A 152 -5.40 10.72 -10.86
C TRP A 152 -5.77 10.82 -12.34
N PHE A 153 -4.87 11.39 -13.15
CA PHE A 153 -4.97 11.32 -14.61
C PHE A 153 -4.85 9.87 -15.08
N SER A 154 -5.76 9.47 -15.97
CA SER A 154 -5.82 8.14 -16.58
C SER A 154 -4.74 7.90 -17.64
N ASN A 155 -3.75 8.78 -17.78
CA ASN A 155 -2.75 8.64 -18.83
C ASN A 155 -2.03 7.30 -18.70
N GLY A 156 -2.11 6.54 -19.80
CA GLY A 156 -1.67 5.16 -19.91
C GLY A 156 -0.17 5.00 -19.83
N THR A 157 0.22 3.74 -19.69
CA THR A 157 1.57 3.14 -19.59
C THR A 157 2.17 3.02 -18.19
N SER A 158 2.08 1.75 -17.74
CA SER A 158 3.06 0.92 -17.03
C SER A 158 3.64 1.44 -15.71
N HIS A 159 3.23 0.73 -14.65
CA HIS A 159 4.04 0.43 -13.48
C HIS A 159 5.52 0.29 -13.86
N PRO A 160 6.43 1.14 -13.35
CA PRO A 160 7.85 0.91 -13.54
C PRO A 160 8.20 -0.39 -12.79
N THR A 161 8.58 -1.45 -13.52
CA THR A 161 9.10 -2.66 -12.88
C THR A 161 10.32 -2.27 -12.06
N ALA A 162 10.25 -2.55 -10.75
CA ALA A 162 11.36 -2.42 -9.83
C ALA A 162 12.62 -3.06 -10.42
N LYS A 163 13.75 -2.36 -10.32
CA LYS A 163 15.07 -2.85 -10.72
C LYS A 163 15.74 -3.59 -9.59
#